data_AF-A0AAF1ASP4-F1
#
_entry.id   AF-A0AAF1ASP4-F1
#
_cell.length_a   1.000
_cell.length_b   1.000
_cell.length_c   1.000
_cell.angle_alpha   90.00
_cell.angle_beta   90.00
_cell.angle_gamma   90.00
#
_symmetry.space_group_name_H-M   'P 1'
#
loop_
_entity.id
_entity.type
_entity.pdbx_description
1 polymer ?
#
loop_
_entity_poly.entity_id
_entity_poly.type
_entity_poly.pdbx_seq_one_letter_code
_entity_poly.pdbx_strand_id
1 'polypeptide(L)'
;MLAMVCKTLDSVKAMESYDKEGLVNKYAGIHRLGTSIRRTIDGRFLVICLEYLSPYVGDCINDDPQKMPDIPKPRSPNGGIPHGFIDDAVNMINIDRENLFNVTRDGYGLRETLFYDLFSHVQVYQTREDMIQAVPWIRNGALSLDGGMIMNKGVYALGDV
;
A
#
# COMPACT_ATOMS: atom_id res chain seq x y z
N MET A 1 2.26 8.53 5.92
CA MET A 1 3.31 8.10 4.98
C MET A 1 3.38 9.11 3.83
N LEU A 2 4.57 9.49 3.37
CA LEU A 2 4.74 10.36 2.21
C LEU A 2 5.61 9.65 1.17
N ALA A 3 5.06 9.44 -0.02
CA ALA A 3 5.76 8.85 -1.15
C ALA A 3 5.27 9.50 -2.45
N MET A 4 6.17 9.62 -3.42
CA MET A 4 5.82 10.01 -4.79
C MET A 4 5.52 8.76 -5.60
N VAL A 5 4.46 8.78 -6.40
CA VAL A 5 4.08 7.66 -7.27
C VAL A 5 4.37 8.03 -8.72
N CYS A 6 5.23 7.26 -9.36
CA CYS A 6 5.63 7.40 -10.75
C CYS A 6 4.99 6.29 -11.60
N LYS A 7 4.58 6.63 -12.82
CA LYS A 7 4.05 5.63 -13.75
C LYS A 7 5.15 4.75 -14.37
N THR A 8 6.33 5.32 -14.62
CA THR A 8 7.41 4.66 -15.36
C THR A 8 8.76 4.80 -14.66
N LEU A 9 9.70 3.91 -15.00
CA LEU A 9 11.08 4.00 -14.52
C LEU A 9 11.74 5.32 -14.91
N ASP A 10 11.50 5.80 -16.13
CA ASP A 10 12.09 7.03 -16.63
C ASP A 10 11.64 8.24 -15.80
N SER A 11 10.39 8.22 -15.31
CA SER A 11 9.91 9.23 -14.38
C SER A 11 10.69 9.19 -13.05
N VAL A 12 11.00 8.00 -12.53
CA VAL A 12 11.84 7.84 -11.33
C VAL A 12 13.24 8.38 -11.57
N LYS A 13 13.88 8.02 -12.69
CA LYS A 13 15.23 8.52 -13.06
C LYS A 13 15.26 10.03 -13.26
N ALA A 14 14.15 10.64 -13.69
CA ALA A 14 14.04 12.09 -13.84
C ALA A 14 13.89 12.83 -12.51
N MET A 15 13.49 12.15 -11.42
CA MET A 15 13.31 12.79 -10.10
C MET A 15 14.64 13.21 -9.49
N GLU A 16 15.68 12.39 -9.59
CA GLU A 16 16.97 12.65 -8.98
C GLU A 16 18.10 12.18 -9.89
N SER A 17 19.16 12.98 -10.00
CA SER A 17 20.37 12.62 -10.70
C SER A 17 21.58 12.78 -9.79
N TYR A 18 22.65 12.09 -10.16
CA TYR A 18 23.89 12.04 -9.41
C TYR A 18 25.05 12.52 -10.30
N ASP A 19 26.04 13.16 -9.69
CA ASP A 19 27.30 13.51 -10.36
C ASP A 19 28.22 12.28 -10.50
N LYS A 20 29.44 12.48 -11.01
CA LYS A 20 30.39 11.39 -11.28
C LYS A 20 30.92 10.77 -9.98
N GLU A 21 30.83 11.52 -8.89
CA GLU A 21 31.23 11.15 -7.54
C GLU A 21 30.08 10.43 -6.80
N GLY A 22 28.89 10.33 -7.41
CA GLY A 22 27.71 9.70 -6.82
C GLY A 22 26.96 10.58 -5.83
N LEU A 23 27.22 11.89 -5.81
CA LEU A 23 26.52 12.85 -4.97
C LEU A 23 25.26 13.36 -5.68
N VAL A 24 24.23 13.66 -4.90
CA VAL A 24 22.96 14.18 -5.41
C VAL A 24 23.19 15.55 -6.08
N ASN A 25 22.78 15.65 -7.34
CA ASN A 25 22.82 16.91 -8.07
C ASN A 25 21.62 17.80 -7.69
N LYS A 26 21.88 18.79 -6.83
CA LYS A 26 20.87 19.75 -6.35
C LYS A 26 20.29 20.66 -7.44
N TYR A 27 20.87 20.67 -8.64
CA TYR A 27 20.43 21.49 -9.78
C TYR A 27 19.63 20.70 -10.82
N ALA A 28 19.27 19.45 -10.53
CA ALA A 28 18.49 18.59 -11.43
C ALA A 28 17.19 18.09 -10.78
N GLY A 29 16.32 17.51 -11.62
CA GLY A 29 15.09 16.85 -11.19
C GLY A 29 14.23 17.67 -10.24
N ILE A 30 13.78 17.03 -9.16
CA ILE A 30 12.91 17.64 -8.15
C ILE A 30 13.63 18.69 -7.30
N HIS A 31 14.95 18.55 -7.10
CA HIS A 31 15.76 19.52 -6.35
C HIS A 31 15.84 20.88 -7.05
N ARG A 32 15.94 20.85 -8.39
CA ARG A 32 15.87 22.08 -9.21
C ARG A 32 14.52 22.77 -9.06
N LEU A 33 13.42 22.00 -9.10
CA LEU A 33 12.07 22.53 -8.95
C LEU A 33 11.88 23.13 -7.56
N GLY A 34 12.34 22.46 -6.50
CA GLY A 34 12.33 23.02 -5.16
C GLY A 34 13.08 24.35 -5.10
N THR A 35 14.30 24.39 -5.64
CA THR A 35 15.15 25.58 -5.61
C THR A 35 14.50 26.77 -6.34
N SER A 36 13.81 26.53 -7.47
CA SER A 36 13.13 27.61 -8.21
C SER A 36 11.98 28.25 -7.43
N ILE A 37 11.34 27.50 -6.54
CA ILE A 37 10.31 27.99 -5.60
C ILE A 37 10.87 28.33 -4.21
N ARG A 38 12.20 28.43 -4.07
CA ARG A 38 12.90 28.73 -2.81
C ARG A 38 12.61 27.73 -1.68
N ARG A 39 12.42 26.46 -2.04
CA ARG A 39 12.30 25.33 -1.11
C ARG A 39 13.46 24.36 -1.32
N THR A 40 13.85 23.65 -0.28
CA THR A 40 14.81 22.54 -0.36
C THR A 40 14.10 21.26 -0.01
N ILE A 41 14.52 20.15 -0.64
CA ILE A 41 14.10 18.81 -0.27
C ILE A 41 15.31 18.17 0.39
N ASP A 42 15.28 18.19 1.72
CA ASP A 42 16.35 17.65 2.54
C ASP A 42 15.94 16.27 3.08
N GLY A 43 16.87 15.32 3.05
CA GLY A 43 16.63 13.95 3.50
C GLY A 43 16.15 13.00 2.39
N ARG A 44 15.84 11.76 2.79
CA ARG A 44 15.38 10.72 1.87
C ARG A 44 13.88 10.84 1.65
N PHE A 45 13.45 10.63 0.42
CA PHE A 45 12.04 10.48 0.06
C PHE A 45 11.81 9.15 -0.65
N LEU A 46 10.59 8.66 -0.58
CA LEU A 46 10.19 7.40 -1.21
C LEU A 46 9.57 7.66 -2.58
N VAL A 47 9.95 6.85 -3.56
CA VAL A 47 9.34 6.84 -4.88
C VAL A 47 8.85 5.43 -5.19
N ILE A 48 7.58 5.29 -5.53
CA ILE A 48 6.96 4.03 -5.93
C ILE A 48 6.77 4.06 -7.45
N CYS A 49 7.20 3.02 -8.16
CA CYS A 49 7.06 2.92 -9.61
C CYS A 49 5.98 1.90 -9.97
N LEU A 50 4.87 2.35 -10.54
CA LEU A 50 3.75 1.47 -10.90
C LEU A 50 4.13 0.41 -11.94
N GLU A 51 5.05 0.73 -12.86
CA GLU A 51 5.55 -0.21 -13.89
C GLU A 51 6.22 -1.46 -13.30
N TYR A 52 6.73 -1.39 -12.06
CA TYR A 52 7.41 -2.51 -11.41
C TYR A 52 6.62 -3.14 -10.27
N LEU A 53 5.39 -2.68 -10.02
CA LEU A 53 4.51 -3.35 -9.08
C LEU A 53 3.87 -4.55 -9.75
N SER A 54 3.84 -5.68 -9.03
CA SER A 54 3.09 -6.84 -9.48
C SER A 54 1.61 -6.64 -9.12
N PRO A 55 0.71 -6.60 -10.11
CA PRO A 55 -0.72 -6.46 -9.84
C PRO A 55 -1.24 -7.71 -9.10
N TYR A 56 -2.33 -7.54 -8.37
CA TYR A 56 -3.12 -8.65 -7.87
C TYR A 56 -3.67 -9.47 -9.04
N VAL A 57 -3.48 -10.79 -8.99
CA VAL A 57 -3.83 -11.72 -10.08
C VAL A 57 -5.15 -12.48 -9.80
N GLY A 58 -5.82 -12.22 -8.68
CA GLY A 58 -7.10 -12.85 -8.36
C GLY A 58 -8.30 -12.08 -8.93
N ASP A 59 -9.48 -12.66 -8.71
CA ASP A 59 -10.73 -12.08 -9.18
C ASP A 59 -11.13 -10.85 -8.34
N CYS A 60 -11.93 -9.98 -8.94
CA CYS A 60 -12.60 -8.89 -8.23
C CYS A 60 -14.05 -9.30 -7.92
N ILE A 61 -14.64 -8.72 -6.89
CA ILE A 61 -16.06 -8.87 -6.60
C ILE A 61 -16.87 -8.43 -7.81
N ASN A 62 -17.75 -9.31 -8.29
CA ASN A 62 -18.57 -9.06 -9.47
C ASN A 62 -19.47 -7.82 -9.27
N ASP A 63 -19.55 -6.99 -10.30
CA ASP A 63 -20.35 -5.76 -10.34
C ASP A 63 -20.05 -4.73 -9.23
N ASP A 64 -18.91 -4.88 -8.52
CA ASP A 64 -18.49 -3.91 -7.52
C ASP A 64 -17.94 -2.64 -8.18
N PRO A 65 -18.55 -1.45 -7.93
CA PRO A 65 -18.14 -0.20 -8.55
C PRO A 65 -16.76 0.30 -8.08
N GLN A 66 -16.21 -0.31 -7.01
CA GLN A 66 -14.90 0.01 -6.45
C GLN A 66 -13.82 -1.01 -6.85
N LYS A 67 -14.16 -2.05 -7.65
CA LYS A 67 -13.23 -3.08 -8.11
C LYS A 67 -12.50 -3.79 -6.96
N MET A 68 -13.19 -4.02 -5.84
CA MET A 68 -12.61 -4.68 -4.67
C MET A 68 -12.12 -6.10 -5.02
N PRO A 69 -10.85 -6.45 -4.71
CA PRO A 69 -10.36 -7.83 -4.73
C PRO A 69 -11.26 -8.80 -3.95
N ASP A 70 -11.57 -9.95 -4.55
CA ASP A 70 -12.29 -11.05 -3.90
C ASP A 70 -11.30 -11.91 -3.10
N ILE A 71 -10.80 -11.34 -1.99
CA ILE A 71 -9.84 -12.01 -1.13
C ILE A 71 -10.58 -13.03 -0.24
N PRO A 72 -10.13 -14.30 -0.18
CA PRO A 72 -10.74 -15.29 0.68
C PRO A 72 -10.65 -14.88 2.16
N LYS A 73 -11.83 -14.68 2.78
CA LYS A 73 -11.95 -14.35 4.21
C LYS A 73 -11.27 -15.40 5.09
N PRO A 74 -10.64 -15.00 6.21
CA PRO A 74 -10.03 -15.94 7.14
C PRO A 74 -11.10 -16.90 7.70
N ARG A 75 -10.69 -18.15 7.93
CA ARG A 75 -11.56 -19.21 8.45
C ARG A 75 -10.91 -19.85 9.67
N SER A 76 -11.66 -19.91 10.76
CA SER A 76 -11.33 -20.73 11.92
C SER A 76 -11.48 -22.23 11.59
N PRO A 77 -10.93 -23.14 12.41
CA PRO A 77 -11.07 -24.59 12.22
C PRO A 77 -12.53 -25.06 12.16
N ASN A 78 -13.43 -24.31 12.78
CA ASN A 78 -14.87 -24.57 12.77
C ASN A 78 -15.56 -24.05 11.49
N GLY A 79 -14.81 -23.51 10.53
CA GLY A 79 -15.31 -22.92 9.28
C GLY A 79 -15.91 -21.52 9.40
N GLY A 80 -16.06 -21.01 10.63
CA GLY A 80 -16.54 -19.65 10.90
C GLY A 80 -15.48 -18.58 10.59
N ILE A 81 -15.93 -17.39 10.20
CA ILE A 81 -15.07 -16.20 10.14
C ILE A 81 -14.66 -15.83 11.58
N PRO A 82 -13.38 -15.54 11.86
CA PRO A 82 -12.95 -15.08 13.18
C PRO A 82 -13.80 -13.92 13.70
N HIS A 83 -14.09 -13.92 14.99
CA HIS A 83 -14.83 -12.84 15.62
C HIS A 83 -14.10 -11.50 15.42
N GLY A 84 -14.86 -10.43 15.25
CA GLY A 84 -14.33 -9.08 15.05
C GLY A 84 -13.65 -8.82 13.69
N PHE A 85 -13.53 -9.79 12.78
CA PHE A 85 -13.03 -9.51 11.42
C PHE A 85 -13.98 -8.57 10.67
N ILE A 86 -13.43 -7.51 10.08
CA ILE A 86 -14.18 -6.51 9.32
C ILE A 86 -14.00 -6.76 7.83
N ASP A 87 -12.79 -6.54 7.31
CA ASP A 87 -12.42 -6.73 5.90
C ASP A 87 -10.89 -6.71 5.75
N ASP A 88 -10.39 -6.94 4.55
CA ASP A 88 -9.01 -6.63 4.18
C ASP A 88 -8.83 -5.11 3.98
N ALA A 89 -7.73 -4.56 4.48
CA ALA A 89 -7.45 -3.12 4.47
C ALA A 89 -7.46 -2.52 3.06
N VAL A 90 -7.05 -3.29 2.05
CA VAL A 90 -7.07 -2.87 0.64
C VAL A 90 -8.49 -2.58 0.14
N ASN A 91 -9.52 -3.25 0.66
CA ASN A 91 -10.93 -3.06 0.30
C ASN A 91 -11.58 -1.87 1.01
N MET A 92 -10.98 -1.38 2.10
CA MET A 92 -11.51 -0.26 2.88
C MET A 92 -11.16 1.12 2.29
N ILE A 93 -10.30 1.17 1.28
CA ILE A 93 -9.89 2.42 0.62
C ILE A 93 -10.89 2.74 -0.48
N ASN A 94 -11.47 3.94 -0.47
CA ASN A 94 -12.26 4.43 -1.59
C ASN A 94 -11.33 5.08 -2.64
N ILE A 95 -11.45 4.68 -3.91
CA ILE A 95 -10.59 5.16 -4.98
C ILE A 95 -11.44 5.89 -6.01
N ASP A 96 -10.94 7.06 -6.44
CA ASP A 96 -11.58 7.85 -7.50
C ASP A 96 -11.67 7.04 -8.79
N ARG A 97 -12.80 7.17 -9.50
CA ARG A 97 -13.11 6.36 -10.68
C ARG A 97 -12.05 6.41 -11.78
N GLU A 98 -11.39 7.56 -11.94
CA GLU A 98 -10.31 7.76 -12.91
C GLU A 98 -9.08 6.88 -12.64
N ASN A 99 -8.91 6.43 -11.39
CA ASN A 99 -7.79 5.63 -10.94
C ASN A 99 -8.12 4.14 -10.77
N LEU A 100 -9.37 3.73 -11.05
CA LEU A 100 -9.79 2.33 -10.96
C LEU A 100 -9.38 1.50 -12.18
N PHE A 101 -9.05 2.14 -13.31
CA PHE A 101 -8.80 1.46 -14.58
C PHE A 101 -7.70 2.16 -15.38
N ASN A 102 -6.94 1.39 -16.16
CA ASN A 102 -6.01 1.90 -17.17
C ASN A 102 -5.01 2.94 -16.66
N VAL A 103 -4.56 2.78 -15.41
CA VAL A 103 -3.55 3.66 -14.80
C VAL A 103 -2.15 3.21 -15.22
N THR A 104 -1.92 1.90 -15.22
CA THR A 104 -0.67 1.29 -15.71
C THR A 104 -0.75 0.99 -17.21
N ARG A 105 0.41 0.71 -17.82
CA ARG A 105 0.50 0.38 -19.25
C ARG A 105 -0.33 -0.86 -19.63
N ASP A 106 -0.44 -1.80 -18.70
CA ASP A 106 -1.12 -3.08 -18.92
C ASP A 106 -2.62 -3.02 -18.58
N GLY A 107 -3.15 -1.82 -18.31
CA GLY A 107 -4.58 -1.59 -18.10
C GLY A 107 -5.06 -1.66 -16.65
N TYR A 108 -4.16 -1.91 -15.69
CA TYR A 108 -4.51 -2.02 -14.28
C TYR A 108 -4.76 -0.67 -13.61
N GLY A 109 -5.68 -0.64 -12.64
CA GLY A 109 -5.95 0.46 -11.73
C GLY A 109 -5.01 0.48 -10.52
N LEU A 110 -5.21 1.48 -9.64
CA LEU A 110 -4.41 1.66 -8.43
C LEU A 110 -4.73 0.66 -7.33
N ARG A 111 -5.94 0.07 -7.30
CA ARG A 111 -6.33 -0.85 -6.22
C ARG A 111 -5.50 -2.12 -6.28
N GLU A 112 -5.54 -2.78 -7.43
CA GLU A 112 -4.88 -4.04 -7.69
C GLU A 112 -3.35 -3.89 -7.85
N THR A 113 -2.83 -2.67 -8.02
CA THR A 113 -1.39 -2.41 -8.07
C THR A 113 -0.90 -1.75 -6.78
N LEU A 114 -0.94 -0.43 -6.71
CA LEU A 114 -0.37 0.37 -5.61
C LEU A 114 -0.89 -0.04 -4.23
N PHE A 115 -2.21 -0.07 -4.06
CA PHE A 115 -2.78 -0.32 -2.73
C PHE A 115 -2.67 -1.78 -2.33
N TYR A 116 -2.74 -2.71 -3.28
CA TYR A 116 -2.47 -4.11 -3.01
C TYR A 116 -0.99 -4.37 -2.66
N ASP A 117 -0.04 -3.66 -3.26
CA ASP A 117 1.38 -3.78 -2.86
C ASP A 117 1.61 -3.24 -1.43
N LEU A 118 0.95 -2.13 -1.07
CA LEU A 118 1.09 -1.50 0.25
C LEU A 118 0.38 -2.28 1.38
N PHE A 119 -0.83 -2.77 1.11
CA PHE A 119 -1.68 -3.40 2.13
C PHE A 119 -1.80 -4.91 1.97
N SER A 120 -1.57 -5.46 0.79
CA SER A 120 -1.63 -6.90 0.51
C SER A 120 -2.86 -7.55 1.18
N HIS A 121 -2.66 -8.60 1.98
CA HIS A 121 -3.68 -9.25 2.80
C HIS A 121 -3.69 -8.77 4.27
N VAL A 122 -3.45 -7.48 4.53
CA VAL A 122 -3.57 -6.93 5.89
C VAL A 122 -5.04 -6.92 6.27
N GLN A 123 -5.38 -7.66 7.34
CA GLN A 123 -6.74 -7.82 7.82
C GLN A 123 -7.10 -6.76 8.85
N VAL A 124 -8.34 -6.30 8.88
CA VAL A 124 -8.82 -5.30 9.85
C VAL A 124 -9.82 -5.92 10.81
N TYR A 125 -9.65 -5.65 12.10
CA TYR A 125 -10.44 -6.17 13.20
C TYR A 125 -11.07 -5.06 14.04
N GLN A 126 -12.19 -5.36 14.69
CA GLN A 126 -12.91 -4.42 15.55
C GLN A 126 -12.11 -4.04 16.80
N THR A 127 -11.52 -5.02 17.48
CA THR A 127 -10.76 -4.81 18.72
C THR A 127 -9.42 -5.55 18.67
N ARG A 128 -8.48 -5.13 19.53
CA ARG A 128 -7.18 -5.79 19.69
C ARG A 128 -7.35 -7.21 20.21
N GLU A 129 -8.34 -7.43 21.08
CA GLU A 129 -8.63 -8.77 21.62
C GLU A 129 -9.05 -9.72 20.49
N ASP A 130 -9.98 -9.31 19.64
CA ASP A 130 -10.42 -10.08 18.47
C ASP A 130 -9.26 -10.40 17.53
N MET A 131 -8.43 -9.40 17.24
CA MET A 131 -7.24 -9.54 16.40
C MET A 131 -6.27 -10.59 16.97
N ILE A 132 -5.99 -10.54 18.29
CA ILE A 132 -5.07 -11.47 18.94
C ILE A 132 -5.63 -12.89 18.95
N GLN A 133 -6.94 -13.07 19.18
CA GLN A 133 -7.58 -14.39 19.09
C GLN A 133 -7.51 -14.98 17.67
N ALA A 134 -7.46 -14.12 16.64
CA ALA A 134 -7.39 -14.53 15.25
C ALA A 134 -5.97 -14.78 14.71
N VAL A 135 -4.91 -14.55 15.51
CA VAL A 135 -3.49 -14.71 15.12
C VAL A 135 -3.17 -16.00 14.36
N PRO A 136 -3.69 -17.19 14.75
CA PRO A 136 -3.38 -18.42 14.01
C PRO A 136 -3.87 -18.43 12.56
N TRP A 137 -4.82 -17.55 12.22
CA TRP A 137 -5.51 -17.47 10.92
C TRP A 137 -5.11 -16.25 10.09
N ILE A 138 -4.34 -15.32 10.66
CA ILE A 138 -3.78 -14.17 9.97
C ILE A 138 -2.57 -14.63 9.14
N ARG A 139 -2.60 -14.33 7.83
CA ARG A 139 -1.54 -14.75 6.89
C ARG A 139 -0.40 -13.74 6.78
N ASN A 140 -0.74 -12.45 6.82
CA ASN A 140 0.20 -11.35 6.63
C ASN A 140 0.22 -10.49 7.91
N GLY A 141 -0.26 -9.25 7.82
CA GLY A 141 -0.46 -8.35 8.94
C GLY A 141 -1.92 -8.24 9.35
N ALA A 142 -2.15 -7.58 10.47
CA ALA A 142 -3.49 -7.21 10.92
C ALA A 142 -3.48 -5.90 11.70
N LEU A 143 -4.61 -5.20 11.66
CA LEU A 143 -4.85 -3.96 12.38
C LEU A 143 -6.14 -4.10 13.18
N SER A 144 -6.22 -3.44 14.33
CA SER A 144 -7.49 -3.26 15.05
C SER A 144 -7.87 -1.79 15.16
N LEU A 145 -9.18 -1.50 15.17
CA LEU A 145 -9.68 -0.12 15.22
C LEU A 145 -9.33 0.61 16.53
N ASP A 146 -9.05 -0.13 17.60
CA ASP A 146 -8.55 0.39 18.88
C ASP A 146 -7.01 0.52 18.94
N GLY A 147 -6.33 0.46 17.78
CA GLY A 147 -4.91 0.79 17.65
C GLY A 147 -3.94 -0.38 17.90
N GLY A 148 -4.38 -1.63 17.75
CA GLY A 148 -3.49 -2.79 17.70
C GLY A 148 -2.91 -2.97 16.28
N MET A 149 -1.65 -3.41 16.20
CA MET A 149 -0.98 -3.67 14.92
C MET A 149 -0.09 -4.91 14.97
N ILE A 150 -0.28 -5.80 14.01
CA ILE A 150 0.59 -6.94 13.67
C ILE A 150 1.18 -6.63 12.30
N MET A 151 2.48 -6.37 12.24
CA MET A 151 3.16 -5.97 11.00
C MET A 151 3.32 -7.16 10.05
N ASN A 152 3.68 -8.31 10.61
CA ASN A 152 3.78 -9.59 9.93
C ASN A 152 3.70 -10.71 10.98
N LYS A 153 3.63 -11.96 10.56
CA LYS A 153 3.67 -13.12 11.45
C LYS A 153 4.86 -13.03 12.41
N GLY A 154 4.56 -12.91 13.70
CA GLY A 154 5.56 -12.82 14.77
C GLY A 154 6.12 -11.42 15.06
N VAL A 155 5.68 -10.38 14.33
CA VAL A 155 6.14 -8.99 14.53
C VAL A 155 4.95 -8.11 14.95
N TYR A 156 4.98 -7.64 16.19
CA TYR A 156 3.92 -6.84 16.81
C TYR A 156 4.43 -5.41 17.03
N ALA A 157 3.61 -4.41 16.72
CA ALA A 157 3.90 -3.03 17.11
C ALA A 157 3.20 -2.71 18.44
N LEU A 158 3.98 -2.30 19.43
CA LEU A 158 3.54 -1.97 20.78
C LEU A 158 4.03 -0.57 21.15
N GLY A 159 3.35 0.08 22.10
CA GLY A 159 3.62 1.45 22.53
C GLY A 159 2.56 2.43 22.05
N ASP A 160 2.70 3.68 22.47
CA ASP A 160 1.81 4.78 22.07
C ASP A 160 2.25 5.37 20.71
N VAL A 161 1.29 6.02 20.05
CA VAL A 161 1.47 6.72 18.76
C VAL A 161 1.95 8.15 18.97
#